data_AF-A0A8T4KA29-F1
#
_entry.id   AF-A0A8T4KA29-F1
#
_cell.length_a   1.000
_cell.length_b   1.000
_cell.length_c   1.000
_cell.angle_alpha   90.00
_cell.angle_beta   90.00
_cell.angle_gamma   90.00
#
_symmetry.space_group_name_H-M   'P 1'
#
loop_
_entity.id
_entity.type
_entity.pdbx_description
1 polymer ?
#
loop_
_entity_poly.entity_id
_entity_poly.type
_entity_poly.pdbx_seq_one_letter_code
_entity_poly.pdbx_strand_id
1 'polypeptide(L)'
;MFFGKPKMDEEERKRRAAEIGALMDADRTKEAYEKTLELEKLDKDAAGYYMSLFYFLGECVGEDRKEALKRIEKYVRRVPDDSEGWLQYGYLLRLNGNETEAAKAFLKASDMGNWSGTASLAGSYKLLADGFRNEAAGTLNVKAYGENNNQAVSLYIAAMALYEKTAIEAPDALDDADWQSFGRAADMMYAMSLNGEVKKINTKDPDEQNFLNLGLSVMSGKRDTAAQQLWRLQAARIYGRMEQAGYGAMAEYFRASMCLADCGKKNQAMFVNAKWHMDRARELSAGLNADQKKSYPEDFADVREEYGKMEKKYGKIMENRLRAGEFPNLSEDYPQGQAPAVEACKSFMDFANGLRNGAPVQAAAAKEPEKKKKGLFGFFR
;
A
#
# COMPACT_ATOMS: atom_id res chain seq x y z
N MET A 1 -55.40 16.30 -9.41
CA MET A 1 -54.73 15.55 -8.33
C MET A 1 -53.61 14.74 -8.94
N PHE A 2 -52.36 15.16 -8.77
CA PHE A 2 -51.21 14.30 -9.06
C PHE A 2 -51.08 13.33 -7.89
N PHE A 3 -51.62 12.11 -8.04
CA PHE A 3 -51.33 11.03 -7.11
C PHE A 3 -49.85 10.67 -7.32
N GLY A 4 -48.97 11.20 -6.45
CA GLY A 4 -47.60 10.72 -6.36
C GLY A 4 -47.63 9.22 -6.17
N LYS A 5 -46.84 8.47 -6.95
CA LYS A 5 -46.73 7.01 -6.82
C LYS A 5 -46.57 6.66 -5.33
N PRO A 6 -47.31 5.68 -4.80
CA PRO A 6 -47.11 5.25 -3.43
C PRO A 6 -45.64 4.84 -3.26
N LYS A 7 -44.97 5.46 -2.28
CA LYS A 7 -43.60 5.07 -1.91
C LYS A 7 -43.66 3.61 -1.47
N MET A 8 -42.77 2.78 -2.04
CA MET A 8 -42.51 1.43 -1.53
C MET A 8 -42.29 1.50 -0.01
N ASP A 9 -42.95 0.64 0.75
CA ASP A 9 -42.72 0.55 2.19
C ASP A 9 -41.29 0.09 2.48
N GLU A 10 -40.86 0.30 3.72
CA GLU A 10 -39.46 0.06 4.11
C GLU A 10 -39.09 -1.43 4.13
N GLU A 11 -40.02 -2.29 4.53
CA GLU A 11 -39.77 -3.73 4.63
C GLU A 11 -39.68 -4.36 3.25
N GLU A 12 -40.54 -3.96 2.31
CA GLU A 12 -40.44 -4.36 0.91
C GLU A 12 -39.13 -3.89 0.28
N ARG A 13 -38.67 -2.68 0.61
CA ARG A 13 -37.38 -2.16 0.14
C ARG A 13 -36.23 -3.02 0.64
N LYS A 14 -36.20 -3.32 1.94
CA LYS A 14 -35.17 -4.18 2.56
C LYS A 14 -35.19 -5.57 1.94
N ARG A 15 -36.37 -6.16 1.74
CA ARG A 15 -36.52 -7.48 1.12
C ARG A 15 -35.94 -7.52 -0.29
N ARG A 16 -36.27 -6.52 -1.13
CA ARG A 16 -35.74 -6.43 -2.49
C ARG A 16 -34.24 -6.17 -2.53
N ALA A 17 -33.75 -5.31 -1.64
CA ALA A 17 -32.32 -5.10 -1.48
C ALA A 17 -31.61 -6.41 -1.10
N ALA A 18 -32.12 -7.13 -0.11
CA ALA A 18 -31.57 -8.42 0.30
C ALA A 18 -31.60 -9.48 -0.83
N GLU A 19 -32.67 -9.50 -1.65
CA GLU A 19 -32.74 -10.38 -2.83
C GLU A 19 -31.63 -10.06 -3.84
N ILE A 20 -31.39 -8.78 -4.12
CA ILE A 20 -30.30 -8.35 -5.02
C ILE A 20 -28.94 -8.74 -4.45
N GLY A 21 -28.69 -8.45 -3.16
CA GLY A 21 -27.45 -8.82 -2.48
C GLY A 21 -27.19 -10.33 -2.53
N ALA A 22 -28.19 -11.15 -2.20
CA ALA A 22 -28.06 -12.61 -2.25
C ALA A 22 -27.78 -13.16 -3.67
N LEU A 23 -28.28 -12.50 -4.71
CA LEU A 23 -27.95 -12.84 -6.09
C LEU A 23 -26.49 -12.47 -6.42
N MET A 24 -25.98 -11.35 -5.92
CA MET A 24 -24.57 -10.96 -6.08
C MET A 24 -23.63 -11.93 -5.35
N ASP A 25 -23.96 -12.30 -4.12
CA ASP A 25 -23.18 -13.28 -3.33
C ASP A 25 -23.13 -14.66 -4.01
N ALA A 26 -24.15 -14.99 -4.80
CA ALA A 26 -24.23 -16.22 -5.59
C ALA A 26 -23.62 -16.12 -6.99
N ASP A 27 -22.92 -15.03 -7.31
CA ASP A 27 -22.34 -14.72 -8.63
C ASP A 27 -23.39 -14.71 -9.78
N ARG A 28 -24.65 -14.40 -9.43
CA ARG A 28 -25.77 -14.24 -10.37
C ARG A 28 -25.94 -12.77 -10.76
N THR A 29 -24.83 -12.13 -11.13
CA THR A 29 -24.69 -10.68 -11.35
C THR A 29 -25.69 -10.13 -12.37
N LYS A 30 -25.97 -10.88 -13.44
CA LYS A 30 -26.98 -10.48 -14.44
C LYS A 30 -28.40 -10.42 -13.85
N GLU A 31 -28.78 -11.40 -13.07
CA GLU A 31 -30.10 -11.45 -12.44
C GLU A 31 -30.24 -10.37 -11.35
N ALA A 32 -29.16 -10.15 -10.59
CA ALA A 32 -29.09 -9.07 -9.61
C ALA A 32 -29.26 -7.69 -10.28
N TYR A 33 -28.67 -7.49 -11.44
CA TYR A 33 -28.82 -6.27 -12.22
C TYR A 33 -30.25 -6.09 -12.75
N GLU A 34 -30.85 -7.14 -13.31
CA GLU A 34 -32.26 -7.11 -13.76
C GLU A 34 -33.21 -6.74 -12.61
N LYS A 35 -32.99 -7.30 -11.41
CA LYS A 35 -33.76 -6.97 -10.20
C LYS A 35 -33.52 -5.54 -9.72
N THR A 36 -32.33 -5.02 -9.89
CA THR A 36 -32.02 -3.62 -9.58
C THR A 36 -32.74 -2.66 -10.52
N LEU A 37 -32.82 -2.99 -11.82
CA LEU A 37 -33.62 -2.23 -12.79
C LEU A 37 -35.12 -2.27 -12.47
N GLU A 38 -35.63 -3.38 -11.92
CA GLU A 38 -37.00 -3.45 -11.39
C GLU A 38 -37.17 -2.53 -10.18
N LEU A 39 -36.25 -2.59 -9.21
CA LEU A 39 -36.28 -1.72 -8.02
C LEU A 39 -36.20 -0.25 -8.40
N GLU A 40 -35.38 0.12 -9.38
CA GLU A 40 -35.22 1.50 -9.84
C GLU A 40 -36.53 2.11 -10.36
N LYS A 41 -37.36 1.32 -11.06
CA LYS A 41 -38.67 1.76 -11.55
C LYS A 41 -39.65 2.10 -10.40
N LEU A 42 -39.41 1.54 -9.22
CA LEU A 42 -40.25 1.65 -8.04
C LEU A 42 -39.71 2.68 -7.02
N ASP A 43 -38.41 2.64 -6.71
CA ASP A 43 -37.72 3.52 -5.76
C ASP A 43 -36.27 3.75 -6.21
N LYS A 44 -36.05 4.82 -6.98
CA LYS A 44 -34.72 5.17 -7.54
C LYS A 44 -33.64 5.38 -6.48
N ASP A 45 -34.00 5.94 -5.34
CA ASP A 45 -33.03 6.22 -4.28
C ASP A 45 -32.62 4.93 -3.59
N ALA A 46 -33.55 3.96 -3.44
CA ALA A 46 -33.25 2.63 -2.90
C ALA A 46 -32.38 1.79 -3.84
N ALA A 47 -32.63 1.86 -5.15
CA ALA A 47 -31.77 1.22 -6.15
C ALA A 47 -30.38 1.88 -6.24
N GLY A 48 -30.20 3.07 -5.66
CA GLY A 48 -29.00 3.89 -5.81
C GLY A 48 -27.72 3.18 -5.39
N TYR A 49 -27.75 2.42 -4.30
CA TYR A 49 -26.60 1.60 -3.85
C TYR A 49 -26.17 0.60 -4.93
N TYR A 50 -27.06 -0.30 -5.33
CA TYR A 50 -26.75 -1.36 -6.29
C TYR A 50 -26.41 -0.82 -7.68
N MET A 51 -27.11 0.21 -8.17
CA MET A 51 -26.75 0.85 -9.44
C MET A 51 -25.32 1.39 -9.41
N SER A 52 -24.94 2.05 -8.31
CA SER A 52 -23.59 2.56 -8.13
C SER A 52 -22.54 1.45 -8.01
N LEU A 53 -22.92 0.31 -7.44
CA LEU A 53 -22.09 -0.88 -7.32
C LEU A 53 -21.87 -1.56 -8.68
N PHE A 54 -22.91 -1.78 -9.47
CA PHE A 54 -22.76 -2.30 -10.84
C PHE A 54 -21.94 -1.37 -11.74
N TYR A 55 -22.04 -0.05 -11.57
CA TYR A 55 -21.13 0.89 -12.23
C TYR A 55 -19.67 0.66 -11.81
N PHE A 56 -19.40 0.55 -10.50
CA PHE A 56 -18.05 0.32 -9.98
C PHE A 56 -17.44 -1.00 -10.48
N LEU A 57 -18.24 -2.05 -10.56
CA LEU A 57 -17.83 -3.36 -11.08
C LEU A 57 -17.65 -3.39 -12.61
N GLY A 58 -18.00 -2.31 -13.33
CA GLY A 58 -17.92 -2.24 -14.78
C GLY A 58 -19.04 -2.98 -15.52
N GLU A 59 -20.08 -3.41 -14.79
CA GLU A 59 -21.22 -4.18 -15.32
C GLU A 59 -22.33 -3.27 -15.91
N CYS A 60 -22.28 -1.96 -15.61
CA CYS A 60 -23.18 -0.95 -16.18
C CYS A 60 -22.55 -0.22 -17.37
N VAL A 61 -22.76 -0.72 -18.60
CA VAL A 61 -22.20 -0.13 -19.84
C VAL A 61 -22.76 1.27 -20.18
N GLY A 62 -23.90 1.66 -19.60
CA GLY A 62 -24.62 2.90 -19.94
C GLY A 62 -24.56 4.03 -18.91
N GLU A 63 -23.93 3.83 -17.75
CA GLU A 63 -23.92 4.82 -16.66
C GLU A 63 -22.61 5.63 -16.64
N ASP A 64 -22.71 6.95 -16.46
CA ASP A 64 -21.57 7.84 -16.22
C ASP A 64 -21.23 7.83 -14.72
N ARG A 65 -19.92 7.84 -14.41
CA ARG A 65 -19.32 8.07 -13.09
C ARG A 65 -20.07 9.10 -12.24
N LYS A 66 -20.46 10.23 -12.84
CA LYS A 66 -21.16 11.31 -12.13
C LYS A 66 -22.55 10.91 -11.64
N GLU A 67 -23.29 10.13 -12.41
CA GLU A 67 -24.64 9.69 -12.01
C GLU A 67 -24.54 8.60 -10.95
N ALA A 68 -23.60 7.66 -11.08
CA ALA A 68 -23.31 6.67 -10.04
C ALA A 68 -22.98 7.34 -8.69
N LEU A 69 -22.10 8.35 -8.70
CA LEU A 69 -21.75 9.12 -7.51
C LEU A 69 -22.96 9.82 -6.88
N LYS A 70 -23.82 10.45 -7.69
CA LYS A 70 -25.03 11.13 -7.22
C LYS A 70 -26.06 10.16 -6.63
N ARG A 71 -26.17 8.95 -7.19
CA ARG A 71 -27.06 7.90 -6.67
C ARG A 71 -26.61 7.43 -5.30
N ILE A 72 -25.33 7.09 -5.14
CA ILE A 72 -24.82 6.64 -3.85
C ILE A 72 -24.87 7.77 -2.81
N GLU A 73 -24.63 9.03 -3.20
CA GLU A 73 -24.75 10.20 -2.31
C GLU A 73 -26.18 10.32 -1.76
N LYS A 74 -27.20 10.15 -2.61
CA LYS A 74 -28.60 10.15 -2.18
C LYS A 74 -28.93 8.96 -1.28
N TYR A 75 -28.38 7.80 -1.60
CA TYR A 75 -28.57 6.58 -0.82
C TYR A 75 -28.06 6.76 0.61
N VAL A 76 -26.80 7.17 0.81
CA VAL A 76 -26.21 7.33 2.15
C VAL A 76 -26.84 8.48 2.94
N ARG A 77 -27.46 9.47 2.29
CA ARG A 77 -28.27 10.49 2.97
C ARG A 77 -29.59 9.94 3.51
N ARG A 78 -30.14 8.92 2.85
CA ARG A 78 -31.40 8.28 3.23
C ARG A 78 -31.20 7.14 4.22
N VAL A 79 -30.08 6.43 4.13
CA VAL A 79 -29.69 5.32 4.99
C VAL A 79 -28.33 5.64 5.61
N PRO A 80 -28.26 6.58 6.58
CA PRO A 80 -27.00 7.08 7.11
C PRO A 80 -26.22 6.06 7.94
N ASP A 81 -26.88 5.00 8.41
CA ASP A 81 -26.30 3.97 9.30
C ASP A 81 -25.87 2.71 8.53
N ASP A 82 -25.74 2.79 7.19
CA ASP A 82 -25.26 1.69 6.35
C ASP A 82 -23.77 1.86 6.01
N SER A 83 -22.92 1.11 6.70
CA SER A 83 -21.47 1.17 6.52
C SER A 83 -21.00 0.79 5.10
N GLU A 84 -21.67 -0.16 4.44
CA GLU A 84 -21.35 -0.57 3.06
C GLU A 84 -21.71 0.54 2.06
N GLY A 85 -22.82 1.23 2.32
CA GLY A 85 -23.20 2.43 1.57
C GLY A 85 -22.13 3.52 1.62
N TRP A 86 -21.59 3.80 2.82
CA TRP A 86 -20.52 4.80 2.98
C TRP A 86 -19.19 4.35 2.38
N LEU A 87 -18.85 3.06 2.48
CA LEU A 87 -17.69 2.48 1.80
C LEU A 87 -17.79 2.70 0.28
N GLN A 88 -18.91 2.32 -0.32
CA GLN A 88 -19.13 2.47 -1.76
C GLN A 88 -19.16 3.94 -2.20
N TYR A 89 -19.69 4.83 -1.35
CA TYR A 89 -19.62 6.27 -1.61
C TYR A 89 -18.17 6.76 -1.66
N GLY A 90 -17.33 6.30 -0.72
CA GLY A 90 -15.91 6.62 -0.69
C GLY A 90 -15.18 6.15 -1.95
N TYR A 91 -15.43 4.94 -2.42
CA TYR A 91 -14.83 4.45 -3.67
C TYR A 91 -15.20 5.30 -4.88
N LEU A 92 -16.47 5.69 -5.00
CA LEU A 92 -16.91 6.55 -6.11
C LEU A 92 -16.35 7.98 -6.02
N LEU A 93 -16.19 8.52 -4.81
CA LEU A 93 -15.51 9.80 -4.59
C LEU A 93 -14.04 9.74 -5.03
N ARG A 94 -13.32 8.68 -4.65
CA ARG A 94 -11.93 8.43 -5.07
C ARG A 94 -11.83 8.30 -6.59
N LEU A 95 -12.70 7.49 -7.21
CA LEU A 95 -12.76 7.40 -8.68
C LEU A 95 -13.02 8.76 -9.34
N ASN A 96 -13.75 9.65 -8.70
CA ASN A 96 -13.97 11.01 -9.19
C ASN A 96 -12.82 12.00 -8.87
N GLY A 97 -11.71 11.51 -8.31
CA GLY A 97 -10.54 12.32 -7.96
C GLY A 97 -10.71 13.17 -6.70
N ASN A 98 -11.72 12.91 -5.88
CA ASN A 98 -11.99 13.65 -4.64
C ASN A 98 -11.56 12.86 -3.41
N GLU A 99 -10.26 12.71 -3.23
CA GLU A 99 -9.68 11.86 -2.17
C GLU A 99 -10.01 12.37 -0.76
N THR A 100 -10.07 13.68 -0.55
CA THR A 100 -10.41 14.27 0.75
C THR A 100 -11.82 13.92 1.20
N GLU A 101 -12.80 13.98 0.29
CA GLU A 101 -14.17 13.55 0.62
C GLU A 101 -14.28 12.03 0.70
N ALA A 102 -13.52 11.29 -0.12
CA ALA A 102 -13.45 9.82 -0.02
C ALA A 102 -13.00 9.39 1.37
N ALA A 103 -11.94 10.01 1.91
CA ALA A 103 -11.45 9.76 3.27
C ALA A 103 -12.56 9.99 4.33
N LYS A 104 -13.40 11.01 4.19
CA LYS A 104 -14.51 11.26 5.12
C LYS A 104 -15.60 10.18 5.03
N ALA A 105 -15.88 9.67 3.83
CA ALA A 105 -16.83 8.59 3.63
C ALA A 105 -16.29 7.27 4.21
N PHE A 106 -15.02 6.93 3.93
CA PHE A 106 -14.36 5.77 4.53
C PHE A 106 -14.26 5.85 6.05
N LEU A 107 -14.02 7.05 6.61
CA LEU A 107 -14.04 7.26 8.06
C LEU A 107 -15.41 6.93 8.66
N LYS A 108 -16.51 7.36 8.03
CA LYS A 108 -17.85 6.97 8.49
C LYS A 108 -18.06 5.46 8.45
N ALA A 109 -17.67 4.79 7.37
CA ALA A 109 -17.73 3.33 7.28
C ALA A 109 -16.90 2.67 8.40
N SER A 110 -15.68 3.15 8.63
CA SER A 110 -14.78 2.68 9.69
C SER A 110 -15.36 2.90 11.10
N ASP A 111 -15.99 4.04 11.37
CA ASP A 111 -16.62 4.34 12.67
C ASP A 111 -17.79 3.41 13.00
N MET A 112 -18.39 2.80 11.97
CA MET A 112 -19.42 1.76 12.09
C MET A 112 -18.84 0.33 12.15
N GLY A 113 -17.51 0.18 12.19
CA GLY A 113 -16.84 -1.12 12.28
C GLY A 113 -16.58 -1.82 10.95
N ASN A 114 -16.69 -1.12 9.82
CA ASN A 114 -16.37 -1.68 8.51
C ASN A 114 -14.85 -1.71 8.26
N TRP A 115 -14.26 -2.90 8.27
CA TRP A 115 -12.82 -3.09 8.11
C TRP A 115 -12.29 -2.72 6.72
N SER A 116 -13.06 -2.98 5.67
CA SER A 116 -12.73 -2.52 4.31
C SER A 116 -12.74 -0.98 4.23
N GLY A 117 -13.65 -0.34 4.99
CA GLY A 117 -13.66 1.11 5.22
C GLY A 117 -12.41 1.59 5.96
N THR A 118 -11.98 0.88 6.99
CA THR A 118 -10.74 1.19 7.73
C THR A 118 -9.49 1.07 6.84
N ALA A 119 -9.38 0.00 6.04
CA ALA A 119 -8.29 -0.19 5.08
C ALA A 119 -8.31 0.91 4.00
N SER A 120 -9.47 1.20 3.43
CA SER A 120 -9.62 2.24 2.40
C SER A 120 -9.30 3.65 2.93
N LEU A 121 -9.64 3.94 4.20
CA LEU A 121 -9.25 5.15 4.90
C LEU A 121 -7.73 5.26 5.05
N ALA A 122 -7.05 4.17 5.41
CA ALA A 122 -5.60 4.11 5.48
C ALA A 122 -4.97 4.41 4.11
N GLY A 123 -5.51 3.83 3.04
CA GLY A 123 -5.15 4.14 1.66
C GLY A 123 -5.34 5.61 1.31
N SER A 124 -6.45 6.22 1.73
CA SER A 124 -6.70 7.66 1.52
C SER A 124 -5.67 8.53 2.21
N TYR A 125 -5.37 8.23 3.47
CA TYR A 125 -4.36 8.98 4.22
C TYR A 125 -2.98 8.85 3.58
N LYS A 126 -2.60 7.66 3.09
CA LYS A 126 -1.35 7.48 2.36
C LYS A 126 -1.33 8.30 1.06
N LEU A 127 -2.39 8.29 0.25
CA LEU A 127 -2.45 9.08 -0.99
C LEU A 127 -2.37 10.58 -0.72
N LEU A 128 -3.07 11.07 0.30
CA LEU A 128 -2.97 12.47 0.73
C LEU A 128 -1.56 12.80 1.24
N ALA A 129 -0.92 11.89 1.99
CA ALA A 129 0.45 12.04 2.46
C ALA A 129 1.45 12.16 1.30
N ASP A 130 1.32 11.32 0.27
CA ASP A 130 2.12 11.41 -0.96
C ASP A 130 1.91 12.77 -1.64
N GLY A 131 0.66 13.26 -1.69
CA GLY A 131 0.33 14.58 -2.23
C GLY A 131 1.08 15.70 -1.51
N PHE A 132 0.97 15.77 -0.19
CA PHE A 132 1.71 16.74 0.63
C PHE A 132 3.22 16.57 0.49
N ARG A 133 3.71 15.33 0.36
CA ARG A 133 5.14 15.07 0.16
C ARG A 133 5.64 15.63 -1.17
N ASN A 134 4.86 15.47 -2.24
CA ASN A 134 5.16 16.02 -3.56
C ASN A 134 5.17 17.55 -3.53
N GLU A 135 4.21 18.17 -2.85
CA GLU A 135 4.19 19.62 -2.67
C GLU A 135 5.39 20.13 -1.86
N ALA A 136 5.78 19.42 -0.80
CA ALA A 136 6.97 19.74 -0.02
C ALA A 136 8.23 19.66 -0.89
N ALA A 137 8.39 18.58 -1.67
CA ALA A 137 9.53 18.43 -2.58
C ALA A 137 9.57 19.49 -3.70
N GLY A 138 8.40 20.01 -4.11
CA GLY A 138 8.26 21.00 -5.17
C GLY A 138 8.50 22.45 -4.77
N THR A 139 8.72 22.75 -3.48
CA THR A 139 8.85 24.13 -2.99
C THR A 139 10.22 24.43 -2.37
N LEU A 140 10.72 25.65 -2.62
CA LEU A 140 11.89 26.20 -1.95
C LEU A 140 11.51 27.07 -0.73
N ASN A 141 10.21 27.30 -0.51
CA ASN A 141 9.73 28.06 0.64
C ASN A 141 9.81 27.19 1.90
N VAL A 142 10.69 27.56 2.84
CA VAL A 142 10.95 26.80 4.07
C VAL A 142 9.69 26.57 4.91
N LYS A 143 8.81 27.58 4.98
CA LYS A 143 7.55 27.46 5.74
C LYS A 143 6.61 26.47 5.08
N ALA A 144 6.36 26.61 3.78
CA ALA A 144 5.50 25.71 3.02
C ALA A 144 6.05 24.27 3.02
N TYR A 145 7.37 24.10 2.84
CA TYR A 145 8.05 22.81 2.99
C TYR A 145 7.75 22.20 4.36
N GLY A 146 7.94 22.95 5.44
CA GLY A 146 7.70 22.47 6.80
C GLY A 146 6.24 22.09 7.06
N GLU A 147 5.29 22.89 6.59
CA GLU A 147 3.84 22.64 6.73
C GLU A 147 3.43 21.35 6.01
N ASN A 148 3.76 21.24 4.71
CA ASN A 148 3.43 20.09 3.89
C ASN A 148 4.12 18.82 4.39
N ASN A 149 5.41 18.91 4.74
CA ASN A 149 6.14 17.75 5.27
C ASN A 149 5.54 17.25 6.59
N ASN A 150 5.09 18.15 7.47
CA ASN A 150 4.44 17.77 8.73
C ASN A 150 3.07 17.11 8.50
N GLN A 151 2.30 17.60 7.52
CA GLN A 151 1.03 16.98 7.14
C GLN A 151 1.25 15.58 6.56
N ALA A 152 2.25 15.43 5.68
CA ALA A 152 2.63 14.12 5.13
C ALA A 152 3.01 13.12 6.25
N VAL A 153 3.90 13.50 7.16
CA VAL A 153 4.30 12.65 8.30
C VAL A 153 3.09 12.22 9.14
N SER A 154 2.20 13.15 9.47
CA SER A 154 1.03 12.86 10.30
C SER A 154 0.10 11.85 9.62
N LEU A 155 -0.10 12.00 8.30
CA LEU A 155 -0.95 11.12 7.52
C LEU A 155 -0.32 9.75 7.26
N TYR A 156 0.99 9.64 7.03
CA TYR A 156 1.66 8.34 6.96
C TYR A 156 1.52 7.58 8.28
N ILE A 157 1.70 8.24 9.43
CA ILE A 157 1.53 7.62 10.74
C ILE A 157 0.09 7.14 10.93
N ALA A 158 -0.90 7.96 10.57
CA ALA A 158 -2.31 7.57 10.66
C ALA A 158 -2.63 6.39 9.73
N ALA A 159 -2.11 6.39 8.50
CA ALA A 159 -2.27 5.27 7.57
C ALA A 159 -1.67 3.98 8.13
N MET A 160 -0.41 4.03 8.60
CA MET A 160 0.26 2.89 9.23
C MET A 160 -0.50 2.37 10.45
N ALA A 161 -1.05 3.25 11.29
CA ALA A 161 -1.86 2.87 12.44
C ALA A 161 -3.14 2.10 12.05
N LEU A 162 -3.83 2.57 11.02
CA LEU A 162 -5.05 1.94 10.53
C LEU A 162 -4.75 0.60 9.86
N TYR A 163 -3.74 0.53 8.99
CA TYR A 163 -3.31 -0.74 8.40
C TYR A 163 -2.86 -1.74 9.46
N GLU A 164 -2.09 -1.31 10.45
CA GLU A 164 -1.66 -2.16 11.57
C GLU A 164 -2.84 -2.74 12.33
N LYS A 165 -3.85 -1.91 12.61
CA LYS A 165 -5.06 -2.33 13.31
C LYS A 165 -5.82 -3.37 12.48
N THR A 166 -6.06 -3.07 11.21
CA THR A 166 -6.75 -4.00 10.30
C THR A 166 -5.97 -5.31 10.14
N ALA A 167 -4.65 -5.26 10.01
CA ALA A 167 -3.81 -6.46 9.92
C ALA A 167 -3.90 -7.37 11.16
N ILE A 168 -4.18 -6.82 12.36
CA ILE A 168 -4.35 -7.61 13.59
C ILE A 168 -5.77 -8.14 13.71
N GLU A 169 -6.76 -7.27 13.50
CA GLU A 169 -8.15 -7.54 13.86
C GLU A 169 -8.97 -8.15 12.72
N ALA A 170 -8.59 -7.87 11.46
CA ALA A 170 -9.28 -8.32 10.25
C ALA A 170 -8.31 -8.43 9.05
N PRO A 171 -7.31 -9.33 9.09
CA PRO A 171 -6.28 -9.42 8.05
C PRO A 171 -6.85 -9.71 6.65
N ASP A 172 -7.97 -10.43 6.55
CA ASP A 172 -8.65 -10.73 5.28
C ASP A 172 -9.27 -9.50 4.61
N ALA A 173 -9.33 -8.36 5.32
CA ALA A 173 -9.80 -7.09 4.76
C ALA A 173 -8.69 -6.27 4.06
N LEU A 174 -7.44 -6.75 4.10
CA LEU A 174 -6.32 -6.13 3.38
C LEU A 174 -6.00 -6.92 2.13
N ASP A 175 -6.07 -6.27 0.97
CA ASP A 175 -5.63 -6.85 -0.29
C ASP A 175 -4.13 -6.58 -0.58
N ASP A 176 -3.64 -7.06 -1.72
CA ASP A 176 -2.26 -6.87 -2.16
C ASP A 176 -1.86 -5.38 -2.23
N ALA A 177 -2.77 -4.50 -2.66
CA ALA A 177 -2.52 -3.06 -2.78
C ALA A 177 -2.50 -2.36 -1.42
N ASP A 178 -3.30 -2.82 -0.47
CA ASP A 178 -3.28 -2.36 0.91
C ASP A 178 -1.96 -2.73 1.60
N TRP A 179 -1.53 -3.98 1.48
CA TRP A 179 -0.23 -4.42 2.00
C TRP A 179 0.92 -3.65 1.37
N GLN A 180 0.90 -3.45 0.06
CA GLN A 180 1.89 -2.63 -0.62
C GLN A 180 1.88 -1.19 -0.08
N SER A 181 0.70 -0.59 0.08
CA SER A 181 0.56 0.78 0.62
C SER A 181 1.09 0.90 2.05
N PHE A 182 0.88 -0.13 2.87
CA PHE A 182 1.39 -0.21 4.23
C PHE A 182 2.93 -0.22 4.25
N GLY A 183 3.55 -1.06 3.43
CA GLY A 183 5.01 -1.10 3.29
C GLY A 183 5.59 0.21 2.74
N ARG A 184 4.95 0.82 1.74
CA ARG A 184 5.36 2.10 1.17
C ARG A 184 5.31 3.24 2.19
N ALA A 185 4.31 3.27 3.07
CA ALA A 185 4.25 4.25 4.15
C ALA A 185 5.40 4.06 5.15
N ALA A 186 5.73 2.82 5.49
CA ALA A 186 6.85 2.49 6.38
C ALA A 186 8.21 2.88 5.77
N ASP A 187 8.47 2.50 4.51
CA ASP A 187 9.65 2.88 3.74
C ASP A 187 9.84 4.40 3.74
N MET A 188 8.76 5.14 3.45
CA MET A 188 8.81 6.60 3.40
C MET A 188 9.15 7.19 4.75
N MET A 189 8.52 6.72 5.84
CA MET A 189 8.83 7.19 7.19
C MET A 189 10.28 6.91 7.58
N TYR A 190 10.82 5.74 7.23
CA TYR A 190 12.22 5.42 7.46
C TYR A 190 13.15 6.32 6.63
N ALA A 191 12.92 6.47 5.33
CA ALA A 191 13.71 7.33 4.46
C ALA A 191 13.71 8.81 4.93
N MET A 192 12.54 9.32 5.32
CA MET A 192 12.42 10.66 5.90
C MET A 192 13.22 10.77 7.21
N SER A 193 13.27 9.71 8.03
CA SER A 193 14.07 9.71 9.27
C SER A 193 15.58 9.76 8.99
N LEU A 194 16.06 9.07 7.95
CA LEU A 194 17.45 9.11 7.51
C LEU A 194 17.85 10.52 7.06
N ASN A 195 16.93 11.22 6.40
CA ASN A 195 17.13 12.59 5.93
C ASN A 195 16.95 13.65 7.04
N GLY A 196 16.50 13.25 8.23
CA GLY A 196 16.20 14.19 9.34
C GLY A 196 14.94 15.03 9.09
N GLU A 197 14.00 14.50 8.30
CA GLU A 197 12.73 15.12 7.94
C GLU A 197 11.58 14.70 8.87
N VAL A 198 11.76 13.60 9.61
CA VAL A 198 10.86 13.22 10.71
C VAL A 198 11.32 13.91 11.98
N LYS A 199 10.38 14.45 12.74
CA LYS A 199 10.72 15.15 13.99
C LYS A 199 11.00 14.12 15.12
N LYS A 200 11.85 14.47 16.09
CA LYS A 200 12.22 13.69 17.29
C LYS A 200 10.98 13.13 17.98
N ILE A 201 11.06 11.88 18.39
CA ILE A 201 10.07 11.18 19.20
C ILE A 201 10.45 11.40 20.66
N ASN A 202 9.61 12.08 21.44
CA ASN A 202 9.84 12.29 22.86
C ASN A 202 9.20 11.17 23.68
N THR A 203 9.88 10.05 23.92
CA THR A 203 9.33 8.98 24.77
C THR A 203 10.36 8.27 25.64
N LYS A 204 9.94 7.87 26.84
CA LYS A 204 10.73 7.18 27.87
C LYS A 204 10.72 5.65 27.76
N ASP A 205 9.95 5.05 26.84
CA ASP A 205 9.89 3.60 26.68
C ASP A 205 9.65 3.18 25.20
N PRO A 206 10.58 2.45 24.56
CA PRO A 206 10.46 1.99 23.16
C PRO A 206 9.48 0.82 22.95
N ASP A 207 9.18 0.05 24.01
CA ASP A 207 8.53 -1.26 23.89
C ASP A 207 6.99 -1.20 23.96
N GLU A 208 6.38 -0.03 24.20
CA GLU A 208 4.93 0.11 24.46
C GLU A 208 4.10 0.75 23.32
N GLN A 209 4.64 1.06 22.15
CA GLN A 209 3.96 2.00 21.24
C GLN A 209 3.17 1.37 20.08
N ASN A 210 1.84 1.55 20.16
CA ASN A 210 0.92 1.56 19.04
C ASN A 210 1.10 2.88 18.25
N PHE A 211 0.99 2.87 16.91
CA PHE A 211 1.34 3.99 16.01
C PHE A 211 0.72 5.36 16.37
N LEU A 212 -0.42 5.38 17.05
CA LEU A 212 -1.07 6.61 17.56
C LEU A 212 -0.20 7.42 18.55
N ASN A 213 0.65 6.76 19.35
CA ASN A 213 1.54 7.44 20.30
C ASN A 213 2.77 8.07 19.61
N LEU A 214 3.18 7.55 18.45
CA LEU A 214 4.26 8.10 17.63
C LEU A 214 3.88 9.45 17.00
N GLY A 215 2.61 9.62 16.61
CA GLY A 215 2.11 10.86 15.99
C GLY A 215 2.09 12.07 16.93
N LEU A 216 2.04 11.86 18.25
CA LEU A 216 1.86 12.92 19.25
C LEU A 216 3.17 13.61 19.71
N SER A 217 4.35 13.07 19.36
CA SER A 217 5.61 13.48 20.00
C SER A 217 6.63 14.18 19.09
N VAL A 218 6.25 14.50 17.86
CA VAL A 218 7.12 14.84 16.73
C VAL A 218 7.62 16.32 16.89
N MET A 219 8.90 16.55 17.31
CA MET A 219 9.62 17.88 17.36
C MET A 219 11.10 17.83 16.84
N SER A 220 11.57 18.76 16.00
CA SER A 220 12.72 18.59 15.07
C SER A 220 14.12 18.26 15.67
N GLY A 221 15.00 17.62 14.86
CA GLY A 221 16.44 17.55 15.14
C GLY A 221 17.26 16.71 14.14
N LYS A 222 18.37 17.24 13.60
CA LYS A 222 19.32 16.49 12.76
C LYS A 222 20.07 15.43 13.58
N ARG A 223 20.25 14.24 12.99
CA ARG A 223 20.98 13.07 13.53
C ARG A 223 20.38 12.47 14.80
N ASP A 224 19.10 12.13 14.71
CA ASP A 224 18.46 11.31 15.73
C ASP A 224 18.59 9.83 15.36
N THR A 225 19.71 9.22 15.75
CA THR A 225 19.96 7.79 15.52
C THR A 225 18.95 6.91 16.25
N ALA A 226 18.37 7.39 17.36
CA ALA A 226 17.34 6.66 18.07
C ALA A 226 16.01 6.67 17.29
N ALA A 227 15.63 7.81 16.70
CA ALA A 227 14.46 7.87 15.83
C ALA A 227 14.65 7.03 14.55
N GLN A 228 15.84 7.06 13.94
CA GLN A 228 16.16 6.22 12.78
C GLN A 228 16.03 4.73 13.12
N GLN A 229 16.59 4.32 14.26
CA GLN A 229 16.46 2.95 14.74
C GLN A 229 15.00 2.57 14.98
N LEU A 230 14.20 3.47 15.58
CA LEU A 230 12.79 3.22 15.81
C LEU A 230 12.05 2.99 14.49
N TRP A 231 12.21 3.87 13.50
CA TRP A 231 11.53 3.72 12.21
C TRP A 231 11.99 2.46 11.47
N ARG A 232 13.26 2.08 11.58
CA ARG A 232 13.77 0.80 11.06
C ARG A 232 13.07 -0.39 11.72
N LEU A 233 12.96 -0.40 13.04
CA LEU A 233 12.31 -1.49 13.78
C LEU A 233 10.80 -1.57 13.45
N GLN A 234 10.13 -0.44 13.29
CA GLN A 234 8.72 -0.41 12.86
C GLN A 234 8.55 -0.95 11.44
N ALA A 235 9.43 -0.57 10.51
CA ALA A 235 9.46 -1.11 9.16
C ALA A 235 9.67 -2.64 9.17
N ALA A 236 10.69 -3.13 9.88
CA ALA A 236 10.96 -4.56 10.02
C ALA A 236 9.76 -5.33 10.63
N ARG A 237 9.05 -4.74 11.60
CA ARG A 237 7.82 -5.29 12.18
C ARG A 237 6.71 -5.43 11.13
N ILE A 238 6.48 -4.39 10.33
CA ILE A 238 5.46 -4.39 9.27
C ILE A 238 5.78 -5.46 8.23
N TYR A 239 7.03 -5.58 7.79
CA TYR A 239 7.41 -6.61 6.82
C TYR A 239 7.28 -8.03 7.40
N GLY A 240 7.54 -8.21 8.70
CA GLY A 240 7.27 -9.47 9.39
C GLY A 240 5.78 -9.85 9.37
N ARG A 241 4.88 -8.87 9.45
CA ARG A 241 3.43 -9.11 9.35
C ARG A 241 3.00 -9.48 7.93
N MET A 242 3.55 -8.78 6.93
CA MET A 242 3.34 -9.15 5.52
C MET A 242 3.71 -10.61 5.31
N GLU A 243 4.88 -11.02 5.79
CA GLU A 243 5.34 -12.40 5.69
C GLU A 243 4.39 -13.39 6.37
N GLN A 244 3.90 -13.09 7.58
CA GLN A 244 2.90 -13.91 8.28
C GLN A 244 1.56 -13.99 7.54
N ALA A 245 1.18 -12.93 6.82
CA ALA A 245 -0.01 -12.87 5.98
C ALA A 245 0.17 -13.52 4.59
N GLY A 246 1.32 -14.15 4.31
CA GLY A 246 1.59 -14.83 3.04
C GLY A 246 2.25 -13.96 1.97
N TYR A 247 2.58 -12.71 2.29
CA TYR A 247 3.20 -11.73 1.40
C TYR A 247 4.74 -11.75 1.46
N GLY A 248 5.35 -12.93 1.58
CA GLY A 248 6.79 -13.08 1.81
C GLY A 248 7.67 -12.41 0.73
N ALA A 249 7.36 -12.57 -0.56
CA ALA A 249 8.14 -11.92 -1.62
C ALA A 249 8.04 -10.38 -1.56
N MET A 250 6.87 -9.85 -1.21
CA MET A 250 6.64 -8.42 -1.03
C MET A 250 7.44 -7.89 0.16
N ALA A 251 7.41 -8.61 1.29
CA ALA A 251 8.18 -8.27 2.48
C ALA A 251 9.69 -8.18 2.17
N GLU A 252 10.23 -9.12 1.39
CA GLU A 252 11.63 -9.08 0.97
C GLU A 252 11.96 -7.90 0.04
N TYR A 253 11.05 -7.50 -0.87
CA TYR A 253 11.26 -6.29 -1.66
C TYR A 253 11.34 -5.03 -0.78
N PHE A 254 10.49 -4.93 0.24
CA PHE A 254 10.55 -3.80 1.17
C PHE A 254 11.79 -3.84 2.08
N ARG A 255 12.21 -5.01 2.56
CA ARG A 255 13.50 -5.14 3.28
C ARG A 255 14.68 -4.73 2.41
N ALA A 256 14.67 -5.10 1.13
CA ALA A 256 15.67 -4.63 0.17
C ALA A 256 15.63 -3.10 0.00
N SER A 257 14.44 -2.52 -0.18
CA SER A 257 14.23 -1.06 -0.28
C SER A 257 14.79 -0.32 0.94
N MET A 258 14.45 -0.79 2.15
CA MET A 258 14.97 -0.27 3.41
C MET A 258 16.51 -0.30 3.47
N CYS A 259 17.13 -1.42 3.08
CA CYS A 259 18.59 -1.54 3.02
C CYS A 259 19.21 -0.58 1.98
N LEU A 260 18.56 -0.39 0.83
CA LEU A 260 19.03 0.53 -0.22
C LEU A 260 18.95 1.99 0.22
N ALA A 261 17.91 2.37 0.99
CA ALA A 261 17.77 3.72 1.53
C ALA A 261 18.92 4.11 2.48
N ASP A 262 19.43 3.15 3.27
CA ASP A 262 20.58 3.34 4.17
C ASP A 262 21.94 3.06 3.48
N CYS A 263 21.93 2.55 2.25
CA CYS A 263 23.15 2.24 1.51
C CYS A 263 23.86 3.52 1.00
N GLY A 264 24.90 3.93 1.73
CA GLY A 264 25.71 5.09 1.39
C GLY A 264 27.22 4.86 1.49
N LYS A 265 28.01 5.91 1.23
CA LYS A 265 29.48 5.85 1.33
C LYS A 265 29.98 5.33 2.70
N LYS A 266 29.24 5.61 3.77
CA LYS A 266 29.57 5.23 5.15
C LYS A 266 28.95 3.90 5.59
N ASN A 267 28.00 3.36 4.81
CA ASN A 267 27.24 2.18 5.19
C ASN A 267 27.08 1.22 3.99
N GLN A 268 28.21 0.93 3.33
CA GLN A 268 28.25 0.08 2.14
C GLN A 268 27.87 -1.38 2.44
N ALA A 269 27.93 -1.80 3.70
CA ALA A 269 27.54 -3.14 4.13
C ALA A 269 26.06 -3.42 3.89
N MET A 270 25.20 -2.40 3.93
CA MET A 270 23.77 -2.54 3.64
C MET A 270 23.50 -3.01 2.21
N PHE A 271 24.44 -2.81 1.27
CA PHE A 271 24.28 -3.36 -0.07
C PHE A 271 24.37 -4.90 -0.10
N VAL A 272 25.11 -5.51 0.83
CA VAL A 272 25.16 -6.97 0.98
C VAL A 272 23.80 -7.50 1.47
N ASN A 273 23.17 -6.81 2.43
CA ASN A 273 21.82 -7.13 2.90
C ASN A 273 20.79 -6.97 1.78
N ALA A 274 20.84 -5.84 1.05
CA ALA A 274 19.96 -5.61 -0.10
C ALA A 274 20.08 -6.73 -1.14
N LYS A 275 21.31 -7.18 -1.47
CA LYS A 275 21.52 -8.32 -2.37
C LYS A 275 20.82 -9.59 -1.87
N TRP A 276 20.98 -9.91 -0.58
CA TRP A 276 20.35 -11.08 0.02
C TRP A 276 18.82 -11.01 -0.11
N HIS A 277 18.22 -9.87 0.23
CA HIS A 277 16.76 -9.67 0.14
C HIS A 277 16.25 -9.72 -1.30
N MET A 278 16.99 -9.15 -2.26
CA MET A 278 16.62 -9.20 -3.68
C MET A 278 16.65 -10.64 -4.23
N ASP A 279 17.63 -11.44 -3.83
CA ASP A 279 17.69 -12.86 -4.18
C ASP A 279 16.56 -13.64 -3.50
N ARG A 280 16.28 -13.34 -2.23
CA ARG A 280 15.22 -14.01 -1.48
C ARG A 280 13.84 -13.70 -2.05
N ALA A 281 13.56 -12.44 -2.39
CA ALA A 281 12.34 -12.03 -3.10
C ALA A 281 12.17 -12.79 -4.42
N ARG A 282 13.27 -13.02 -5.15
CA ARG A 282 13.26 -13.80 -6.39
C ARG A 282 12.97 -15.28 -6.16
N GLU A 283 13.49 -15.89 -5.11
CA GLU A 283 13.17 -17.29 -4.76
C GLU A 283 11.69 -17.44 -4.39
N LEU A 284 11.19 -16.55 -3.54
CA LEU A 284 9.80 -16.55 -3.10
C LEU A 284 8.83 -16.23 -4.23
N SER A 285 9.28 -15.48 -5.26
CA SER A 285 8.48 -15.18 -6.45
C SER A 285 7.99 -16.43 -7.20
N ALA A 286 8.62 -17.60 -7.02
CA ALA A 286 8.14 -18.85 -7.59
C ALA A 286 6.74 -19.24 -7.07
N GLY A 287 6.45 -18.93 -5.80
CA GLY A 287 5.20 -19.25 -5.11
C GLY A 287 4.05 -18.25 -5.35
N LEU A 288 4.30 -17.15 -6.06
CA LEU A 288 3.28 -16.14 -6.33
C LEU A 288 2.17 -16.66 -7.26
N ASN A 289 0.96 -16.14 -7.05
CA ASN A 289 -0.18 -16.39 -7.95
C ASN A 289 0.02 -15.67 -9.32
N ALA A 290 -0.91 -15.87 -10.26
CA ALA A 290 -0.78 -15.34 -11.61
C ALA A 290 -0.80 -13.79 -11.65
N ASP A 291 -1.66 -13.18 -10.85
CA ASP A 291 -1.82 -11.72 -10.81
C ASP A 291 -0.59 -11.06 -10.16
N GLN A 292 -0.12 -11.61 -9.04
CA GLN A 292 1.11 -11.17 -8.37
C GLN A 292 2.34 -11.29 -9.26
N LYS A 293 2.48 -12.39 -10.03
CA LYS A 293 3.57 -12.56 -10.99
C LYS A 293 3.56 -11.49 -12.09
N LYS A 294 2.37 -10.97 -12.41
CA LYS A 294 2.19 -9.91 -13.40
C LYS A 294 2.44 -8.53 -12.80
N SER A 295 1.95 -8.25 -11.59
CA SER A 295 2.01 -6.91 -10.99
C SER A 295 3.32 -6.63 -10.26
N TYR A 296 3.86 -7.56 -9.47
CA TYR A 296 5.04 -7.34 -8.61
C TYR A 296 6.27 -6.83 -9.37
N PRO A 297 6.55 -7.28 -10.61
CA PRO A 297 7.55 -6.63 -11.43
C PRO A 297 7.31 -5.13 -11.54
N GLU A 298 6.15 -4.67 -11.98
CA GLU A 298 5.88 -3.24 -12.14
C GLU A 298 5.85 -2.51 -10.78
N ASP A 299 5.22 -3.12 -9.78
CA ASP A 299 5.04 -2.59 -8.42
C ASP A 299 6.34 -2.30 -7.68
N PHE A 300 7.41 -3.04 -7.96
CA PHE A 300 8.75 -2.91 -7.35
C PHE A 300 9.84 -2.57 -8.38
N ALA A 301 9.45 -1.97 -9.51
CA ALA A 301 10.40 -1.57 -10.55
C ALA A 301 11.41 -0.53 -10.04
N ASP A 302 10.96 0.40 -9.18
CA ASP A 302 11.78 1.41 -8.54
C ASP A 302 12.86 0.80 -7.64
N VAL A 303 12.51 -0.21 -6.83
CA VAL A 303 13.46 -0.93 -5.96
C VAL A 303 14.52 -1.64 -6.80
N ARG A 304 14.12 -2.29 -7.90
CA ARG A 304 15.07 -2.94 -8.83
C ARG A 304 15.97 -1.93 -9.54
N GLU A 305 15.43 -0.78 -9.93
CA GLU A 305 16.20 0.29 -10.54
C GLU A 305 17.26 0.83 -9.57
N GLU A 306 16.85 1.11 -8.33
CA GLU A 306 17.76 1.60 -7.29
C GLU A 306 18.82 0.57 -6.92
N TYR A 307 18.44 -0.70 -6.81
CA TYR A 307 19.40 -1.81 -6.66
C TYR A 307 20.43 -1.79 -7.80
N GLY A 308 20.01 -1.66 -9.07
CA GLY A 308 20.91 -1.62 -10.21
C GLY A 308 21.86 -0.40 -10.20
N LYS A 309 21.42 0.74 -9.67
CA LYS A 309 22.30 1.92 -9.46
C LYS A 309 23.34 1.64 -8.37
N MET A 310 22.92 1.06 -7.25
CA MET A 310 23.81 0.71 -6.15
C MET A 310 24.79 -0.40 -6.54
N GLU A 311 24.38 -1.36 -7.36
CA GLU A 311 25.22 -2.44 -7.89
C GLU A 311 26.38 -1.89 -8.72
N LYS A 312 26.11 -0.95 -9.62
CA LYS A 312 27.15 -0.27 -10.40
C LYS A 312 28.16 0.48 -9.52
N LYS A 313 27.70 0.99 -8.37
CA LYS A 313 28.49 1.85 -7.48
C LYS A 313 29.27 1.07 -6.41
N TYR A 314 28.67 0.04 -5.85
CA TYR A 314 29.14 -0.68 -4.67
C TYR A 314 29.30 -2.20 -4.90
N GLY A 315 28.92 -2.74 -6.06
CA GLY A 315 28.97 -4.17 -6.36
C GLY A 315 30.36 -4.78 -6.17
N LYS A 316 31.41 -4.14 -6.69
CA LYS A 316 32.79 -4.63 -6.49
C LYS A 316 33.21 -4.65 -5.01
N ILE A 317 32.72 -3.72 -4.20
CA ILE A 317 33.00 -3.67 -2.76
C ILE A 317 32.25 -4.82 -2.06
N MET A 318 30.98 -5.04 -2.40
CA MET A 318 30.19 -6.17 -1.92
C MET A 318 30.85 -7.51 -2.28
N GLU A 319 31.30 -7.68 -3.52
CA GLU A 319 32.00 -8.91 -3.95
C GLU A 319 33.28 -9.15 -3.14
N ASN A 320 34.09 -8.11 -2.91
CA ASN A 320 35.31 -8.23 -2.11
C ASN A 320 35.01 -8.64 -0.66
N ARG A 321 33.95 -8.08 -0.06
CA ARG A 321 33.48 -8.47 1.28
C ARG A 321 33.07 -9.94 1.33
N LEU A 322 32.26 -10.39 0.37
CA LEU A 322 31.82 -11.78 0.28
C LEU A 322 32.99 -12.75 0.06
N ARG A 323 33.99 -12.37 -0.75
CA ARG A 323 35.24 -13.15 -0.91
C ARG A 323 36.00 -13.28 0.40
N ALA A 324 36.00 -12.24 1.24
CA ALA A 324 36.59 -12.24 2.57
C ALA A 324 35.77 -13.02 3.61
N GLY A 325 34.59 -13.54 3.25
CA GLY A 325 33.70 -14.24 4.18
C GLY A 325 32.82 -13.31 5.02
N GLU A 326 32.72 -12.03 4.67
CA GLU A 326 31.81 -11.09 5.32
C GLU A 326 30.40 -11.23 4.74
N PHE A 327 29.55 -11.96 5.47
CA PHE A 327 28.14 -12.18 5.14
C PHE A 327 27.22 -11.07 5.68
N PRO A 328 25.99 -10.92 5.15
CA PRO A 328 25.05 -9.89 5.59
C PRO A 328 24.66 -10.09 7.06
N ASN A 329 24.43 -8.99 7.77
CA ASN A 329 23.84 -9.02 9.10
C ASN A 329 22.36 -8.66 9.01
N LEU A 330 21.49 -9.66 9.10
CA LEU A 330 20.05 -9.51 8.92
C LEU A 330 19.30 -9.15 10.22
N SER A 331 19.99 -9.02 11.35
CA SER A 331 19.33 -8.90 12.67
C SER A 331 18.40 -7.70 12.81
N GLU A 332 18.64 -6.62 12.06
CA GLU A 332 17.83 -5.40 12.08
C GLU A 332 16.85 -5.31 10.90
N ASP A 333 16.85 -6.30 10.00
CA ASP A 333 15.96 -6.34 8.84
C ASP A 333 14.68 -7.15 9.12
N TYR A 334 14.62 -7.78 10.29
CA TYR A 334 13.53 -8.62 10.79
C TYR A 334 13.15 -8.23 12.21
N PRO A 335 11.94 -8.62 12.67
CA PRO A 335 11.62 -8.53 14.09
C PRO A 335 12.66 -9.25 14.96
N GLN A 336 12.84 -8.78 16.19
CA GLN A 336 13.86 -9.31 17.10
C GLN A 336 13.78 -10.83 17.23
N GLY A 337 14.91 -11.50 16.97
CA GLY A 337 15.02 -12.96 17.06
C GLY A 337 14.39 -13.74 15.90
N GLN A 338 13.85 -13.07 14.89
CA GLN A 338 13.21 -13.69 13.73
C GLN A 338 14.06 -13.67 12.45
N ALA A 339 15.25 -13.06 12.50
CA ALA A 339 16.15 -13.04 11.35
C ALA A 339 16.54 -14.46 10.93
N PRO A 340 16.39 -14.83 9.64
CA PRO A 340 16.79 -16.13 9.15
C PRO A 340 18.32 -16.25 9.09
N ALA A 341 18.80 -17.48 9.09
CA ALA A 341 20.19 -17.75 8.73
C ALA A 341 20.46 -17.30 7.28
N VAL A 342 21.68 -16.86 7.00
CA VAL A 342 22.08 -16.39 5.65
C VAL A 342 21.88 -17.49 4.61
N GLU A 343 22.08 -18.74 5.03
CA GLU A 343 21.90 -19.97 4.25
C GLU A 343 20.47 -20.23 3.80
N ALA A 344 19.48 -19.55 4.39
CA ALA A 344 18.08 -19.68 4.00
C ALA A 344 17.81 -19.17 2.57
N CYS A 345 18.67 -18.31 2.02
CA CYS A 345 18.62 -17.90 0.62
C CYS A 345 19.69 -18.65 -0.19
N LYS A 346 19.25 -19.66 -0.94
CA LYS A 346 20.15 -20.52 -1.71
C LYS A 346 20.84 -19.76 -2.85
N SER A 347 20.09 -18.92 -3.55
CA SER A 347 20.55 -18.12 -4.68
C SER A 347 21.66 -17.15 -4.27
N PHE A 348 21.53 -16.55 -3.08
CA PHE A 348 22.57 -15.73 -2.49
C PHE A 348 23.81 -16.57 -2.14
N MET A 349 23.64 -17.73 -1.51
CA MET A 349 24.76 -18.60 -1.14
C MET A 349 25.51 -19.15 -2.35
N ASP A 350 24.80 -19.53 -3.42
CA ASP A 350 25.41 -19.99 -4.66
C ASP A 350 26.29 -18.88 -5.28
N PHE A 351 25.81 -17.63 -5.26
CA PHE A 351 26.58 -16.47 -5.70
C PHE A 351 27.82 -16.22 -4.83
N ALA A 352 27.67 -16.20 -3.50
CA ALA A 352 28.76 -15.95 -2.57
C ALA A 352 29.83 -17.06 -2.60
N ASN A 353 29.42 -18.32 -2.70
CA ASN A 353 30.34 -19.46 -2.84
C ASN A 353 31.07 -19.44 -4.18
N GLY A 354 30.39 -19.05 -5.26
CA GLY A 354 31.02 -18.85 -6.57
C GLY A 354 32.17 -17.83 -6.51
N LEU A 355 31.96 -16.70 -5.85
CA LEU A 355 32.98 -15.67 -5.63
C LEU A 355 34.20 -16.21 -4.87
N ARG A 356 33.97 -16.97 -3.79
CA ARG A 356 35.03 -17.53 -2.94
C ARG A 356 35.84 -18.61 -3.64
N ASN A 357 35.20 -19.40 -4.49
CA ASN A 357 35.84 -20.49 -5.23
C ASN A 357 36.51 -20.03 -6.55
N GLY A 358 36.55 -18.73 -6.83
CA GLY A 358 37.18 -18.19 -8.03
C GLY A 358 36.40 -18.44 -9.32
N ALA A 359 35.12 -18.83 -9.24
CA ALA A 359 34.28 -18.99 -10.42
C ALA A 359 34.03 -17.61 -11.06
N PRO A 360 34.07 -17.48 -12.40
CA PRO A 360 33.67 -16.25 -13.06
C PRO A 360 32.20 -15.98 -12.75
N VAL A 361 31.92 -14.82 -12.15
CA VAL A 361 30.56 -14.36 -11.91
C VAL A 361 29.93 -14.08 -13.26
N GLN A 362 29.08 -14.99 -13.75
CA GLN A 362 28.16 -14.62 -14.82
C GLN A 362 27.17 -13.63 -14.21
N ALA A 363 27.35 -12.35 -14.52
CA ALA A 363 26.26 -11.41 -14.43
C ALA A 363 25.11 -12.02 -15.22
N ALA A 364 24.03 -12.40 -14.54
CA ALA A 364 22.78 -12.68 -15.22
C ALA A 364 22.42 -11.38 -15.93
N ALA A 365 22.79 -11.28 -17.21
CA ALA A 365 22.42 -10.17 -18.05
C ALA A 365 20.89 -10.11 -17.97
N ALA A 366 20.39 -9.09 -17.28
CA ALA A 366 19.02 -8.69 -17.44
C ALA A 366 18.86 -8.47 -18.95
N LYS A 367 18.13 -9.38 -19.60
CA LYS A 367 17.55 -9.06 -20.90
C LYS A 367 16.58 -7.92 -20.62
N GLU A 368 17.07 -6.67 -20.66
CA GLU A 368 16.70 -5.79 -21.77
C GLU A 368 15.44 -6.27 -22.50
N PRO A 369 14.18 -6.08 -22.05
CA PRO A 369 13.08 -6.21 -22.98
C PRO A 369 13.41 -5.27 -24.15
N GLU A 370 13.46 -5.83 -25.35
CA GLU A 370 13.80 -5.08 -26.57
C GLU A 370 13.04 -3.76 -26.56
N LYS A 371 13.78 -2.65 -26.49
CA LYS A 371 13.24 -1.34 -26.81
C LYS A 371 12.78 -1.41 -28.26
N LYS A 372 11.50 -1.73 -28.48
CA LYS A 372 10.83 -1.41 -29.73
C LYS A 372 11.07 0.08 -29.94
N LYS A 373 11.88 0.42 -30.95
CA LYS A 373 12.04 1.78 -31.43
C LYS A 373 10.64 2.34 -31.63
N LYS A 374 10.21 3.25 -30.74
CA LYS A 374 9.03 4.08 -31.00
C LYS A 374 9.39 4.89 -32.24
N GLY A 375 8.77 4.54 -33.36
CA GLY A 375 8.70 5.44 -34.49
C GLY A 375 8.13 6.76 -34.01
N LEU A 376 8.70 7.87 -34.47
CA LEU A 376 8.00 9.15 -34.46
C LEU A 376 6.60 8.94 -35.05
N PHE A 377 5.62 9.67 -34.52
CA PHE A 377 4.18 9.71 -34.84
C PHE A 377 3.26 8.94 -33.89
N GLY A 378 2.47 9.70 -33.12
CA GLY A 378 1.31 9.19 -32.38
C GLY A 378 0.90 10.04 -31.17
N PHE A 379 0.61 11.32 -31.37
CA PHE A 379 -0.21 12.11 -30.43
C PHE A 379 -1.66 11.57 -30.41
N PHE A 380 -2.33 11.70 -29.27
CA PHE A 380 -3.76 11.44 -28.97
C PHE A 380 -4.22 9.97 -28.82
N ARG A 381 -4.45 9.55 -27.58
CA ARG A 381 -5.81 9.46 -26.99
C ARG A 381 -5.74 9.29 -25.48
#